data_AF-J9FMD4-F1
#
_entry.id   AF-J9FMD4-F1
#
_cell.length_a   1.000
_cell.length_b   1.000
_cell.length_c   1.000
_cell.angle_alpha   90.00
_cell.angle_beta   90.00
_cell.angle_gamma   90.00
#
_symmetry.space_group_name_H-M   'P 1'
#
loop_
_entity.id
_entity.type
_entity.pdbx_description
1 polymer ?
#
loop_
_entity_poly.entity_id
_entity_poly.type
_entity_poly.pdbx_seq_one_letter_code
_entity_poly.pdbx_strand_id
1 'polypeptide(L)'
;MLFSDGIKIDLTLVPLETKDKYFSQDSLIRVLIDKDGICPSLPAPTDEEFWVQKPSETFVNDCANEFLFVSTYIARGLLRQELLFANWHFEQILRVELLRMLGYLAGSRKGFPLNTGKRDKWLFHFLTEKESEQLLTCYRLDSMETAWNSLYTAMQL
;
A
#
# COMPACT_ATOMS: atom_id res chain seq x y z
N MET A 1 7.41 -1.47 23.03
CA MET A 1 8.60 -1.49 23.92
C MET A 1 9.85 -1.50 23.05
N LEU A 2 10.79 -0.58 23.27
CA LEU A 2 12.10 -0.57 22.63
C LEU A 2 13.15 -0.96 23.68
N PHE A 3 13.88 -2.04 23.44
CA PHE A 3 14.88 -2.59 24.35
C PHE A 3 16.25 -1.92 24.13
N SER A 4 17.15 -2.06 25.10
CA SER A 4 18.48 -1.43 25.09
C SER A 4 19.40 -1.92 23.96
N ASP A 5 19.10 -3.09 23.41
CA ASP A 5 19.80 -3.66 22.25
C ASP A 5 19.20 -3.20 20.91
N GLY A 6 18.17 -2.34 20.93
CA GLY A 6 17.50 -1.81 19.75
C GLY A 6 16.34 -2.67 19.24
N ILE A 7 16.07 -3.84 19.84
CA ILE A 7 14.91 -4.65 19.47
C ILE A 7 13.63 -3.94 19.89
N LYS A 8 12.62 -3.91 19.02
CA LYS A 8 11.29 -3.38 19.34
C LYS A 8 10.26 -4.52 19.37
N ILE A 9 9.50 -4.61 20.45
CA ILE A 9 8.35 -5.51 20.58
C ILE A 9 7.12 -4.67 20.94
N ASP A 10 6.04 -4.86 20.21
CA ASP A 10 4.72 -4.34 20.60
C ASP A 10 3.96 -5.45 21.35
N LEU A 11 3.48 -5.14 22.55
CA LEU A 11 2.77 -6.07 23.43
C LEU A 11 1.35 -5.55 23.64
N THR A 12 0.37 -6.41 23.41
CA THR A 12 -1.05 -6.12 23.66
C THR A 12 -1.57 -7.09 24.72
N LEU A 13 -2.20 -6.55 25.77
CA LEU A 13 -2.94 -7.34 26.75
C LEU A 13 -4.41 -7.37 26.36
N VAL A 14 -4.98 -8.56 26.25
CA VAL A 14 -6.34 -8.79 25.75
C VAL A 14 -7.16 -9.45 26.85
N PRO A 15 -8.29 -8.86 27.28
CA PRO A 15 -9.22 -9.50 28.21
C PRO A 15 -9.81 -10.78 27.62
N LEU A 16 -9.96 -11.82 28.44
CA LEU A 16 -10.43 -13.14 28.00
C LEU A 16 -11.83 -13.09 27.38
N GLU A 17 -12.67 -12.16 27.83
CA GLU A 17 -14.02 -11.91 27.34
C GLU A 17 -14.03 -11.48 25.85
N THR A 18 -12.90 -10.95 25.37
CA THR A 18 -12.73 -10.47 23.99
C THR A 18 -11.81 -11.35 23.15
N LYS A 19 -11.41 -12.52 23.66
CA LYS A 19 -10.42 -13.40 23.00
C LYS A 19 -10.83 -13.77 21.57
N ASP A 20 -12.10 -14.08 21.33
CA ASP A 20 -12.54 -14.57 20.04
C ASP A 20 -12.46 -13.46 18.98
N LYS A 21 -12.81 -12.24 19.38
CA LYS A 21 -12.65 -11.05 18.54
C LYS A 21 -11.18 -10.82 18.20
N TYR A 22 -10.28 -11.00 19.17
CA TYR A 22 -8.85 -10.85 18.94
C TYR A 22 -8.30 -11.89 17.96
N PHE A 23 -8.66 -13.17 18.13
CA PHE A 23 -8.23 -14.22 17.20
C PHE A 23 -8.81 -14.06 15.78
N SER A 24 -10.01 -13.47 15.65
CA SER A 24 -10.61 -13.23 14.33
C SER A 24 -10.03 -12.04 13.57
N GLN A 25 -9.22 -11.20 14.21
CA GLN A 25 -8.83 -9.91 13.63
C GLN A 25 -7.63 -10.00 12.68
N ASP A 26 -6.81 -11.05 12.79
CA ASP A 26 -5.55 -11.16 12.06
C ASP A 26 -5.20 -12.64 11.83
N SER A 27 -5.08 -13.02 10.56
CA SER A 27 -4.73 -14.38 10.13
C SER A 27 -3.27 -14.75 10.44
N LEU A 28 -2.43 -13.80 10.86
CA LEU A 28 -1.03 -14.01 11.23
C LEU A 28 -0.82 -14.48 12.67
N ILE A 29 -1.89 -14.58 13.48
CA ILE A 29 -1.77 -14.96 14.89
C ILE A 29 -1.29 -16.41 15.02
N ARG A 30 -0.24 -16.59 15.82
CA ARG A 30 0.29 -17.90 16.21
C ARG A 30 0.23 -18.05 17.72
N VAL A 31 -0.45 -19.10 18.18
CA VAL A 31 -0.42 -19.48 19.60
C VAL A 31 0.95 -20.08 19.91
N LEU A 32 1.65 -19.47 20.87
CA LEU A 32 2.94 -19.97 21.37
C LEU A 32 2.76 -20.87 22.60
N ILE A 33 1.80 -20.53 23.46
CA ILE A 33 1.46 -21.29 24.67
C ILE A 33 -0.03 -21.11 24.96
N ASP A 34 -0.70 -22.19 25.32
CA ASP A 34 -2.06 -22.20 25.85
C ASP A 34 -2.07 -23.02 27.15
N LYS A 35 -2.29 -22.35 28.27
CA LYS A 35 -2.20 -22.98 29.60
C LYS A 35 -3.51 -23.62 30.03
N ASP A 36 -4.63 -23.09 29.54
CA ASP A 36 -5.97 -23.43 30.00
C ASP A 36 -6.79 -24.15 28.91
N GLY A 37 -6.21 -24.34 27.72
CA GLY A 37 -6.89 -24.96 26.58
C GLY A 37 -8.00 -24.09 26.00
N ILE A 38 -7.88 -22.76 26.13
CA ILE A 38 -8.93 -21.81 25.76
C ILE A 38 -8.73 -21.20 24.37
N CYS A 39 -7.56 -21.39 23.76
CA CYS A 39 -7.26 -20.88 22.42
C CYS A 39 -7.98 -21.71 21.35
N PRO A 40 -8.52 -21.07 20.29
CA PRO A 40 -9.10 -21.80 19.18
C PRO A 40 -8.01 -22.53 18.38
N SER A 41 -8.42 -23.55 17.63
CA SER A 41 -7.57 -24.14 16.59
C SER A 41 -7.42 -23.15 15.44
N LEU A 42 -6.22 -22.62 15.24
CA LEU A 42 -5.91 -21.68 14.16
C LEU A 42 -5.28 -22.40 12.97
N PRO A 43 -5.55 -21.95 11.73
CA PRO A 43 -4.76 -22.36 10.57
C PRO A 43 -3.31 -21.87 10.70
N ALA A 44 -2.45 -22.30 9.77
CA ALA A 44 -1.11 -21.75 9.67
C ALA A 44 -1.18 -20.22 9.38
N PRO A 45 -0.37 -19.40 10.07
CA PRO A 45 -0.31 -17.96 9.80
C PRO A 45 -0.03 -17.66 8.33
N THR A 46 -0.81 -16.77 7.72
CA THR A 46 -0.65 -16.38 6.31
C THR A 46 -0.93 -14.88 6.13
N ASP A 47 -0.25 -14.23 5.18
CA ASP A 47 -0.51 -12.85 4.78
C ASP A 47 -1.25 -12.74 3.44
N GLU A 48 -1.74 -13.88 2.90
CA GLU A 48 -2.39 -13.96 1.58
C GLU A 48 -3.59 -13.04 1.41
N GLU A 49 -4.31 -12.72 2.49
CA GLU A 49 -5.43 -11.77 2.45
C GLU A 49 -5.00 -10.34 2.06
N PHE A 50 -3.74 -10.00 2.30
CA PHE A 50 -3.16 -8.70 1.98
C PHE A 50 -2.48 -8.67 0.61
N TRP A 51 -2.39 -9.82 -0.08
CA TRP A 51 -1.77 -9.89 -1.40
C TRP A 51 -2.67 -9.23 -2.44
N VAL A 52 -2.07 -8.71 -3.50
CA VAL A 52 -2.80 -8.15 -4.62
C VAL A 52 -3.63 -9.25 -5.28
N GLN A 53 -4.94 -9.12 -5.18
CA GLN A 53 -5.91 -10.00 -5.81
C GLN A 53 -6.17 -9.59 -7.26
N LYS A 54 -6.68 -10.50 -8.08
CA LYS A 54 -7.11 -10.17 -9.44
C LYS A 54 -8.28 -9.18 -9.35
N PRO A 55 -8.15 -7.95 -9.85
CA PRO A 55 -9.24 -6.98 -9.78
C PRO A 55 -10.37 -7.35 -10.74
N SER A 56 -11.59 -6.92 -10.41
CA SER A 56 -12.67 -6.87 -11.40
C SER A 56 -12.44 -5.69 -12.34
N GLU A 57 -13.09 -5.71 -13.50
CA GLU A 57 -13.08 -4.58 -14.43
C GLU A 57 -13.55 -3.28 -13.77
N THR A 58 -14.58 -3.35 -12.92
CA THR A 58 -15.08 -2.20 -12.15
C THR A 58 -14.00 -1.60 -11.26
N PHE A 59 -13.26 -2.41 -10.50
CA PHE A 59 -12.18 -1.90 -9.63
C PHE A 59 -11.04 -1.25 -10.42
N VAL A 60 -10.71 -1.77 -11.61
CA VAL A 60 -9.71 -1.13 -12.48
C VAL A 60 -10.21 0.23 -12.96
N ASN A 61 -11.47 0.31 -13.39
CA ASN A 61 -12.07 1.56 -13.87
C ASN A 61 -12.19 2.60 -12.75
N ASP A 62 -12.61 2.20 -11.55
CA ASP A 62 -12.74 3.10 -10.39
C ASP A 62 -11.37 3.67 -9.99
N CYS A 63 -10.34 2.82 -9.97
CA CYS A 63 -8.96 3.21 -9.69
C CYS A 63 -8.43 4.23 -10.71
N ALA A 64 -8.65 3.98 -12.00
CA ALA A 64 -8.28 4.90 -13.06
C ALA A 64 -9.05 6.22 -12.99
N ASN A 65 -10.34 6.17 -12.66
CA ASN A 65 -11.18 7.37 -12.52
C ASN A 65 -10.70 8.26 -11.36
N GLU A 66 -10.42 7.68 -10.20
CA GLU A 66 -9.90 8.40 -9.03
C GLU A 66 -8.53 9.04 -9.33
N PHE A 67 -7.64 8.28 -9.98
CA PHE A 67 -6.34 8.78 -10.43
C PHE A 67 -6.47 10.01 -11.33
N LEU A 68 -7.32 9.93 -12.36
CA LEU A 68 -7.53 11.03 -13.31
C LEU A 68 -8.20 12.23 -12.66
N PHE A 69 -9.17 12.00 -11.78
CA PHE A 69 -9.90 13.07 -11.10
C PHE A 69 -8.97 13.87 -10.19
N VAL A 70 -8.19 13.20 -9.34
CA VAL A 70 -7.24 13.86 -8.42
C VAL A 70 -6.09 14.54 -9.16
N SER A 71 -5.66 14.01 -10.30
CA SER A 71 -4.68 14.69 -11.16
C SER A 71 -5.08 16.13 -11.47
N THR A 72 -6.40 16.40 -11.62
CA THR A 72 -6.90 17.76 -11.84
C THR A 72 -6.74 18.67 -10.62
N TYR A 73 -6.80 18.13 -9.39
CA TYR A 73 -6.63 18.91 -8.17
C TYR A 73 -5.16 19.30 -7.99
N ILE A 74 -4.26 18.34 -8.23
CA ILE A 74 -2.82 18.57 -8.22
C ILE A 74 -2.47 19.65 -9.25
N ALA A 75 -2.92 19.51 -10.49
CA ALA A 75 -2.69 20.50 -11.55
C ALA A 75 -3.21 21.90 -11.17
N ARG A 76 -4.42 22.00 -10.57
CA ARG A 76 -4.97 23.28 -10.09
C ARG A 76 -4.12 23.89 -8.98
N GLY A 77 -3.67 23.08 -8.01
CA GLY A 77 -2.78 23.52 -6.94
C GLY A 77 -1.46 24.06 -7.51
N LEU A 78 -0.88 23.33 -8.47
CA LEU A 78 0.36 23.75 -9.12
C LEU A 78 0.19 25.04 -9.95
N LEU A 79 -0.92 25.22 -10.67
CA LEU A 79 -1.22 26.47 -11.37
C LEU A 79 -1.37 27.67 -10.42
N ARG A 80 -1.77 27.42 -9.17
CA ARG A 80 -1.96 28.44 -8.12
C ARG A 80 -0.73 28.65 -7.22
N GLN A 81 0.37 27.95 -7.50
CA GLN A 81 1.56 27.96 -6.64
C GLN A 81 1.32 27.41 -5.22
N GLU A 82 0.34 26.52 -5.07
CA GLU A 82 -0.02 25.87 -3.81
C GLU A 82 0.68 24.50 -3.67
N LEU A 83 2.01 24.49 -3.56
CA LEU A 83 2.81 23.25 -3.62
C LEU A 83 2.42 22.21 -2.56
N LEU A 84 2.21 22.62 -1.30
CA LEU A 84 1.83 21.68 -0.24
C LEU A 84 0.46 21.05 -0.46
N PHE A 85 -0.48 21.79 -1.06
CA PHE A 85 -1.80 21.27 -1.42
C PHE A 85 -1.68 20.24 -2.55
N ALA A 86 -0.89 20.55 -3.58
CA ALA A 86 -0.64 19.64 -4.69
C ALA A 86 0.05 18.35 -4.22
N ASN A 87 1.10 18.48 -3.41
CA ASN A 87 1.83 17.36 -2.83
C ASN A 87 0.90 16.49 -1.98
N TRP A 88 0.12 17.07 -1.08
CA TRP A 88 -0.81 16.30 -0.26
C TRP A 88 -1.74 15.41 -1.11
N HIS A 89 -2.34 15.95 -2.17
CA HIS A 89 -3.19 15.17 -3.09
C HIS A 89 -2.40 14.12 -3.88
N PHE A 90 -1.16 14.45 -4.25
CA PHE A 90 -0.25 13.50 -4.89
C PHE A 90 0.05 12.31 -3.99
N GLU A 91 0.51 12.55 -2.76
CA GLU A 91 0.87 11.53 -1.78
C GLU A 91 -0.31 10.66 -1.36
N GLN A 92 -1.41 11.30 -0.98
CA GLN A 92 -2.48 10.63 -0.25
C GLN A 92 -3.45 9.89 -1.16
N ILE A 93 -3.58 10.32 -2.42
CA ILE A 93 -4.57 9.77 -3.33
C ILE A 93 -3.92 9.31 -4.64
N LEU A 94 -3.32 10.20 -5.42
CA LEU A 94 -2.78 9.83 -6.74
C LEU A 94 -1.75 8.70 -6.66
N ARG A 95 -0.80 8.77 -5.71
CA ARG A 95 0.24 7.76 -5.51
C ARG A 95 -0.36 6.43 -5.02
N VAL A 96 -1.41 6.48 -4.22
CA VAL A 96 -2.10 5.27 -3.74
C VAL A 96 -2.76 4.54 -4.91
N GLU A 97 -3.44 5.27 -5.80
CA GLU A 97 -4.05 4.70 -7.00
C GLU A 97 -2.99 4.22 -8.01
N LEU A 98 -1.90 4.97 -8.20
CA LEU A 98 -0.79 4.58 -9.06
C LEU A 98 -0.16 3.25 -8.60
N LEU A 99 0.16 3.12 -7.31
CA LEU A 99 0.73 1.90 -6.76
C LEU A 99 -0.24 0.72 -6.89
N ARG A 100 -1.54 0.96 -6.74
CA ARG A 100 -2.59 -0.07 -6.94
C ARG A 100 -2.63 -0.55 -8.40
N MET A 101 -2.63 0.36 -9.37
CA MET A 101 -2.58 0.01 -10.80
C MET A 101 -1.30 -0.76 -11.15
N LEU A 102 -0.14 -0.34 -10.62
CA LEU A 102 1.12 -1.05 -10.80
C LEU A 102 1.11 -2.45 -10.15
N GLY A 103 0.43 -2.60 -9.01
CA GLY A 103 0.18 -3.90 -8.40
C GLY A 103 -0.66 -4.82 -9.30
N TYR A 104 -1.72 -4.28 -9.93
CA TYR A 104 -2.52 -5.02 -10.90
C TYR A 104 -1.71 -5.40 -12.15
N LEU A 105 -0.87 -4.50 -12.65
CA LEU A 105 0.04 -4.76 -13.76
C LEU A 105 1.03 -5.89 -13.42
N ALA A 106 1.62 -5.84 -12.23
CA ALA A 106 2.52 -6.87 -11.71
C ALA A 106 1.81 -8.24 -11.64
N GLY A 107 0.61 -8.29 -11.07
CA GLY A 107 -0.20 -9.51 -11.01
C GLY A 107 -0.63 -10.02 -12.38
N SER A 108 -0.92 -9.13 -13.33
CA SER A 108 -1.19 -9.52 -14.72
C SER A 108 0.02 -10.16 -15.41
N ARG A 109 1.25 -9.83 -14.99
CA ARG A 109 2.50 -10.37 -15.54
C ARG A 109 2.93 -11.67 -14.87
N LYS A 110 2.71 -11.81 -13.55
CA LYS A 110 3.25 -12.90 -12.74
C LYS A 110 2.19 -13.87 -12.19
N GLY A 111 0.92 -13.56 -12.36
CA GLY A 111 -0.20 -14.30 -11.80
C GLY A 111 -0.71 -13.67 -10.50
N PHE A 112 -1.98 -13.97 -10.18
CA PHE A 112 -2.64 -13.60 -8.94
C PHE A 112 -2.91 -14.84 -8.08
N PRO A 113 -2.98 -14.72 -6.75
CA PRO A 113 -2.66 -13.53 -5.95
C PRO A 113 -1.15 -13.24 -5.95
N LEU A 114 -0.75 -11.98 -5.75
CA LEU A 114 0.65 -11.55 -5.78
C LEU A 114 1.04 -10.78 -4.52
N ASN A 115 2.09 -11.25 -3.82
CA ASN A 115 2.65 -10.53 -2.67
C ASN A 115 3.58 -9.39 -3.12
N THR A 116 3.12 -8.14 -3.01
CA THR A 116 3.97 -6.93 -3.21
C THR A 116 4.64 -6.45 -1.92
N GLY A 117 4.41 -7.15 -0.81
CA GLY A 117 4.88 -6.81 0.52
C GLY A 117 4.09 -5.66 1.15
N LYS A 118 4.16 -5.54 2.49
CA LYS A 118 3.55 -4.41 3.22
C LYS A 118 3.99 -3.07 2.63
N ARG A 119 3.03 -2.25 2.20
CA ARG A 119 3.25 -0.95 1.53
C ARG A 119 4.09 -1.07 0.25
N ASP A 120 3.86 -2.13 -0.52
CA ASP A 120 4.45 -2.33 -1.87
C ASP A 120 5.99 -2.35 -1.90
N LYS A 121 6.62 -2.69 -0.76
CA LYS A 121 8.09 -2.72 -0.62
C LYS A 121 8.81 -3.65 -1.59
N TRP A 122 8.11 -4.60 -2.21
CA TRP A 122 8.64 -5.53 -3.21
C TRP A 122 8.10 -5.28 -4.63
N LEU A 123 7.30 -4.24 -4.83
CA LEU A 123 6.70 -3.93 -6.13
C LEU A 123 7.75 -3.76 -7.23
N PHE A 124 8.89 -3.14 -6.92
CA PHE A 124 10.01 -2.96 -7.85
C PHE A 124 10.54 -4.26 -8.46
N HIS A 125 10.36 -5.41 -7.81
CA HIS A 125 10.76 -6.72 -8.38
C HIS A 125 9.90 -7.14 -9.58
N PHE A 126 8.75 -6.50 -9.79
CA PHE A 126 7.79 -6.83 -10.84
C PHE A 126 7.68 -5.76 -11.93
N LEU A 127 8.38 -4.64 -11.76
CA LEU A 127 8.44 -3.55 -12.71
C LEU A 127 9.67 -3.69 -13.61
N THR A 128 9.57 -3.15 -14.81
CA THR A 128 10.74 -2.92 -15.68
C THR A 128 11.61 -1.81 -15.10
N GLU A 129 12.85 -1.71 -15.57
CA GLU A 129 13.77 -0.63 -15.19
C GLU A 129 13.16 0.75 -15.47
N LYS A 130 12.59 0.94 -16.67
CA LYS A 130 11.92 2.17 -17.06
C LYS A 130 10.74 2.53 -16.13
N GLU A 131 9.87 1.57 -15.84
CA GLU A 131 8.73 1.79 -14.93
C GLU A 131 9.20 2.13 -13.51
N SER A 132 10.30 1.52 -13.05
CA SER A 132 10.92 1.80 -11.76
C SER A 132 11.47 3.23 -11.68
N GLU A 133 12.17 3.67 -12.73
CA GLU A 133 12.68 5.04 -12.85
C GLU A 133 11.55 6.08 -12.89
N GLN A 134 10.47 5.79 -13.64
CA GLN A 134 9.29 6.63 -13.69
C GLN A 134 8.62 6.72 -12.31
N LEU A 135 8.42 5.58 -11.63
CA LEU A 135 7.86 5.56 -10.28
C LEU A 135 8.71 6.34 -9.27
N LEU A 136 10.04 6.21 -9.33
CA LEU A 136 10.96 6.99 -8.48
C LEU A 136 10.90 8.48 -8.78
N THR A 137 10.74 8.86 -10.05
CA THR A 137 10.57 10.26 -10.46
C THR A 137 9.33 10.85 -9.79
N CYS A 138 8.24 10.10 -9.67
CA CYS A 138 7.01 10.54 -9.01
C CYS A 138 7.18 10.89 -7.50
N TYR A 139 8.34 10.61 -6.86
CA TYR A 139 8.63 11.05 -5.49
C TYR A 139 9.29 12.43 -5.40
N ARG A 140 9.64 13.06 -6.53
CA ARG A 140 10.29 14.38 -6.57
C ARG A 140 9.25 15.49 -6.54
N LEU A 141 8.90 15.95 -5.34
CA LEU A 141 7.86 16.95 -5.09
C LEU A 141 8.37 18.17 -4.31
N ASP A 142 9.67 18.40 -4.35
CA ASP A 142 10.38 19.42 -3.60
C ASP A 142 10.28 20.84 -4.21
N SER A 143 9.79 20.95 -5.44
CA SER A 143 9.59 22.23 -6.14
C SER A 143 8.41 22.18 -7.09
N MET A 144 7.97 23.34 -7.58
CA MET A 144 6.91 23.43 -8.59
C MET A 144 7.26 22.68 -9.88
N GLU A 145 8.51 22.80 -10.35
CA GLU A 145 8.99 22.15 -11.57
C GLU A 145 9.03 20.64 -11.41
N THR A 146 9.61 20.15 -10.32
CA THR A 146 9.69 18.70 -10.04
C THR A 146 8.31 18.11 -9.79
N ALA A 147 7.39 18.84 -9.14
CA ALA A 147 6.02 18.38 -8.95
C ALA A 147 5.22 18.27 -10.26
N TRP A 148 5.38 19.23 -11.19
CA TRP A 148 4.80 19.11 -12.53
C TRP A 148 5.37 17.89 -13.28
N ASN A 149 6.69 17.72 -13.24
CA ASN A 149 7.34 16.57 -13.88
C ASN A 149 6.85 15.24 -13.27
N SER A 150 6.70 15.17 -11.95
CA SER A 150 6.15 14.01 -11.24
C SER A 150 4.72 13.70 -11.68
N LEU A 151 3.87 14.72 -11.83
CA LEU A 151 2.50 14.55 -12.30
C LEU A 151 2.46 14.00 -13.73
N TYR A 152 3.22 14.59 -14.65
CA TYR A 152 3.28 14.09 -16.03
C TYR A 152 3.87 12.70 -16.13
N THR A 153 4.91 12.40 -15.35
CA THR A 153 5.52 11.07 -15.32
C THR A 153 4.53 10.04 -14.81
N ALA A 154 3.77 10.35 -13.75
CA ALA A 154 2.73 9.47 -13.25
C ALA A 154 1.62 9.22 -14.28
N MET A 155 1.22 10.23 -15.06
CA MET A 155 0.19 10.07 -16.10
C MET A 155 0.68 9.25 -17.31
N GLN A 156 1.99 9.18 -17.54
CA GLN A 156 2.60 8.39 -18.61
C GLN A 156 2.88 6.93 -18.22
N LEU A 157 3.00 6.67 -16.91
CA LEU A 157 3.29 5.37 -16.33
C LEU A 157 2.01 4.53 -16.22
#